data_AF-A0A3S1KU51-F1
#
_entry.id   AF-A0A3S1KU51-F1
#
_cell.length_a   1.000
_cell.length_b   1.000
_cell.length_c   1.000
_cell.angle_alpha   90.00
_cell.angle_beta   90.00
_cell.angle_gamma   90.00
#
_symmetry.space_group_name_H-M   'P 1'
#
loop_
_entity.id
_entity.type
_entity.pdbx_description
1 polymer ?
#
loop_
_entity_poly.entity_id
_entity_poly.type
_entity_poly.pdbx_seq_one_letter_code
_entity_poly.pdbx_strand_id
1 'polypeptide(L)' 'MTIGHAHACPEVLGLLLTSKCNIKCRHCCNDSHPANSESASFERISRLIDEAAEIPSIREIGVSGGEPFLYLKLLKEIF' A
#
# COMPACT_ATOMS: atom_id res chain seq x y z
N MET A 1 7.65 5.53 -36.79
CA MET A 1 7.78 4.32 -35.94
C MET A 1 7.82 4.84 -34.51
N THR A 2 6.70 4.91 -33.81
CA THR A 2 6.15 3.78 -33.06
C THR A 2 4.63 3.76 -33.11
N ILE A 3 4.11 2.57 -33.37
CA ILE A 3 2.73 2.14 -33.13
C ILE A 3 2.43 2.32 -31.64
N GLY A 4 1.79 3.44 -31.29
CA GLY A 4 1.49 3.83 -29.91
C GLY A 4 0.36 2.98 -29.32
N HIS A 5 0.74 1.89 -28.66
CA HIS A 5 -0.11 1.33 -27.62
C HIS A 5 0.13 2.18 -26.37
N ALA A 6 -0.83 3.05 -26.03
CA ALA A 6 -0.82 3.75 -24.75
C ALA A 6 -1.02 2.73 -23.64
N HIS A 7 0.08 2.14 -23.15
CA HIS A 7 0.06 1.38 -21.91
C HIS A 7 -0.25 2.38 -20.80
N ALA A 8 -1.34 2.17 -20.05
CA ALA A 8 -1.62 2.97 -18.86
C ALA A 8 -0.43 2.82 -17.90
N CYS A 9 0.31 3.90 -17.70
CA CYS A 9 1.43 3.91 -16.77
C CYS A 9 0.87 4.00 -15.35
N PRO A 10 1.37 3.23 -14.37
CA PRO A 10 0.87 3.31 -13.00
C PRO A 10 1.17 4.70 -12.42
N GLU A 11 0.14 5.34 -11.86
CA GLU A 11 0.26 6.68 -11.27
C GLU A 11 0.31 6.65 -9.74
N VAL A 12 -0.10 5.54 -9.12
CA VAL A 12 -0.24 5.40 -7.67
C VAL A 12 0.46 4.12 -7.20
N LEU A 13 1.29 4.24 -6.16
CA LEU A 13 1.75 3.10 -5.37
C LEU A 13 0.72 2.81 -4.26
N GLY A 14 0.05 1.67 -4.34
CA GLY A 14 -0.83 1.18 -3.27
C GLY A 14 -0.07 0.30 -2.27
N LEU A 15 0.07 0.76 -1.03
CA LEU A 15 0.71 0.02 0.06
C LEU A 15 -0.34 -0.63 0.97
N LEU A 16 -0.38 -1.97 1.01
CA LEU A 16 -1.16 -2.71 1.99
C LEU A 16 -0.33 -2.88 3.27
N LEU A 17 -0.60 -2.05 4.28
CA LEU A 17 0.20 -1.96 5.50
C LEU A 17 0.09 -3.19 6.39
N THR A 18 -1.09 -3.81 6.42
CA THR A 18 -1.44 -4.90 7.34
C THR A 18 -2.66 -5.65 6.82
N SER A 19 -2.83 -6.91 7.24
CA SER A 19 -4.10 -7.64 7.11
C SER A 19 -4.96 -7.59 8.39
N LYS A 20 -4.49 -6.92 9.44
CA LYS A 20 -5.24 -6.69 10.68
C LYS A 20 -6.23 -5.55 10.49
N CYS A 21 -7.49 -5.82 10.82
CA CYS A 21 -8.57 -4.83 10.78
C CYS A 21 -9.38 -4.91 12.07
N ASN A 22 -9.92 -3.80 12.57
CA ASN A 22 -10.81 -3.81 13.74
C ASN A 22 -12.23 -4.34 13.42
N ILE A 23 -12.55 -4.60 12.14
CA ILE A 23 -13.85 -5.08 11.67
C ILE A 23 -13.64 -6.31 10.77
N LYS A 24 -14.56 -7.28 10.84
CA LYS A 24 -14.67 -8.39 9.88
C LYS A 24 -15.79 -8.11 8.87
N CYS A 25 -15.47 -7.42 7.79
CA CYS A 25 -16.45 -7.11 6.74
C CYS A 25 -16.80 -8.38 5.94
N ARG A 26 -18.10 -8.62 5.67
CA ARG A 26 -18.55 -9.77 4.86
C ARG A 26 -17.99 -9.77 3.43
N HIS A 27 -17.71 -8.60 2.88
CA HIS A 27 -17.26 -8.37 1.51
C HIS A 27 -15.78 -7.97 1.44
N CYS A 28 -14.97 -8.29 2.45
CA CYS A 28 -13.55 -7.95 2.42
C CYS A 28 -12.83 -8.72 1.31
N CYS A 29 -12.22 -8.01 0.36
CA CYS A 29 -11.46 -8.62 -0.73
C CYS A 29 -10.10 -9.16 -0.29
N ASN A 30 -9.59 -8.74 0.88
CA ASN A 30 -8.25 -9.05 1.38
C ASN A 30 -8.26 -9.93 2.64
N ASP A 31 -9.42 -10.54 2.95
CA ASP A 31 -9.67 -11.36 4.16
C ASP A 31 -9.09 -10.75 5.45
N SER A 32 -9.21 -9.43 5.57
CA SER A 32 -8.68 -8.71 6.72
C SER A 32 -9.56 -8.94 7.95
N HIS A 33 -8.92 -9.18 9.08
CA HIS A 33 -9.61 -9.71 10.27
C HIS A 33 -9.00 -9.16 11.57
N PRO A 34 -9.77 -9.02 12.66
CA PRO A 34 -9.25 -8.66 13.98
C PRO A 34 -8.22 -9.64 14.56
N ALA A 35 -8.24 -10.88 14.09
CA ALA A 35 -7.35 -11.95 14.54
C ALA A 35 -6.02 -12.00 13.77
N ASN A 36 -5.92 -11.29 12.64
CA ASN A 36 -4.67 -11.21 11.90
C ASN A 36 -3.67 -10.34 12.66
N SER A 37 -2.38 -10.60 12.47
CA SER A 37 -1.30 -9.87 13.14
C SER A 37 -0.20 -9.39 12.19
N GLU A 38 -0.30 -9.73 10.91
CA GLU A 38 0.73 -9.40 9.92
C GLU A 38 0.71 -7.92 9.56
N SER A 39 1.89 -7.30 9.53
CA SER A 39 2.11 -5.95 9.03
C SER A 39 3.41 -5.90 8.24
N ALA A 40 3.47 -5.03 7.22
CA ALA A 40 4.73 -4.72 6.55
C ALA A 40 5.69 -4.04 7.53
N SER A 41 6.99 -4.32 7.40
CA SER A 41 8.01 -3.63 8.19
C SER A 41 8.31 -2.26 7.59
N PHE A 42 8.82 -1.33 8.42
CA PHE A 42 9.24 -0.01 7.96
C PHE A 42 10.26 -0.09 6.82
N GLU A 43 11.25 -0.99 6.93
CA GLU A 43 12.33 -1.15 5.94
C GLU A 43 11.78 -1.60 4.59
N ARG A 44 10.78 -2.50 4.59
CA ARG A 44 10.12 -2.92 3.36
C ARG A 44 9.36 -1.75 2.73
N ILE A 45 8.64 -0.97 3.54
CA ILE A 45 7.84 0.16 3.07
C ILE A 45 8.76 1.25 2.49
N SER A 46 9.80 1.65 3.23
CA SER A 46 10.80 2.63 2.79
C SER A 46 11.39 2.22 1.44
N ARG A 47 11.84 0.97 1.31
CA ARG A 47 12.40 0.48 0.06
C ARG A 47 11.41 0.55 -1.10
N LEU A 48 10.14 0.21 -0.89
CA LEU A 48 9.11 0.29 -1.93
C LEU A 48 8.82 1.73 -2.35
N ILE A 49 8.89 2.67 -1.40
CA ILE A 49 8.73 4.11 -1.67
C ILE A 49 9.92 4.62 -2.50
N ASP A 50 11.15 4.23 -2.12
CA ASP A 50 12.36 4.58 -2.89
C ASP A 50 12.31 4.01 -4.30
N GLU A 51 11.94 2.73 -4.46
CA GLU A 51 11.77 2.08 -5.77
C GLU A 51 10.68 2.76 -6.61
N ALA A 52 9.59 3.22 -5.99
CA ALA A 52 8.52 3.92 -6.68
C ALA A 52 8.91 5.35 -7.08
N ALA A 53 9.78 6.02 -6.32
CA ALA A 53 10.30 7.34 -6.66
C ALA A 53 11.14 7.33 -7.96
N GLU A 54 11.75 6.20 -8.29
CA GLU A 54 12.49 5.99 -9.54
C GLU A 54 11.57 5.79 -10.77
N ILE A 55 10.25 5.65 -10.57
CA ILE A 55 9.26 5.45 -11.64
C ILE A 55 8.59 6.80 -11.96
N PRO A 56 8.90 7.46 -13.10
CA PRO A 56 8.46 8.83 -13.36
C PRO A 56 6.95 9.06 -13.42
N SER A 57 6.15 8.01 -13.64
CA SER A 57 4.70 8.11 -13.69
C SER A 57 4.03 8.08 -12.31
N ILE A 58 4.70 7.52 -11.29
CA ILE A 58 4.13 7.43 -9.94
C ILE A 58 4.21 8.82 -9.29
N ARG A 59 3.04 9.32 -8.88
CA ARG A 59 2.88 10.67 -8.30
C ARG A 59 2.12 10.67 -6.98
N GLU A 60 1.65 9.50 -6.54
CA GLU A 60 0.86 9.34 -5.33
C GLU A 60 1.21 8.03 -4.61
N ILE A 61 1.20 8.07 -3.28
CA ILE A 61 1.31 6.91 -2.42
C ILE A 61 0.01 6.79 -1.63
N GLY A 62 -0.73 5.71 -1.87
CA GLY A 62 -1.93 5.37 -1.14
C GLY A 62 -1.63 4.30 -0.09
N VAL A 63 -1.93 4.56 1.18
CA VAL A 63 -1.78 3.57 2.25
C VAL A 63 -3.14 2.94 2.57
N SER A 64 -3.19 1.61 2.52
CA SER A 64 -4.40 0.80 2.71
C SER A 64 -4.05 -0.52 3.43
N GLY A 65 -4.89 -1.55 3.29
CA GLY A 65 -4.77 -2.84 3.99
C GLY A 65 -6.05 -3.17 4.75
N GLY A 66 -5.92 -3.77 5.93
CA GLY A 66 -6.99 -3.91 6.90
C GLY A 66 -7.41 -2.55 7.45
N GLU A 67 -6.98 -2.20 8.66
CA GLU A 67 -7.15 -0.86 9.22
C GLU A 67 -5.75 -0.24 9.49
N PRO A 68 -5.22 0.58 8.57
CA PRO A 68 -3.86 1.11 8.70
C PRO A 68 -3.68 2.01 9.94
N PHE A 69 -4.73 2.68 10.42
CA PHE A 69 -4.63 3.55 11.60
C PHE A 69 -4.42 2.79 12.91
N LEU A 70 -4.58 1.46 12.94
CA LEU A 70 -4.13 0.62 14.07
C LEU A 70 -2.60 0.67 14.26
N TYR A 71 -1.85 1.04 13.21
CA TYR A 71 -0.39 1.15 13.18
C TYR A 71 0.06 2.61 13.04
N LEU A 72 -0.60 3.55 13.76
CA LEU A 72 -0.33 4.98 13.66
C LEU A 72 1.14 5.38 13.86
N LYS A 73 1.90 4.65 14.70
CA LYS A 73 3.33 4.90 14.88
C LYS A 73 4.10 4.68 13.58
N LEU A 74 3.89 3.53 12.94
CA LEU A 74 4.51 3.19 11.65
C LEU A 74 4.07 4.16 10.55
N LEU A 75 2.79 4.56 10.50
CA LEU A 75 2.32 5.58 9.56
C LEU A 75 3.07 6.92 9.70
N LYS A 76 3.35 7.35 10.94
CA LYS A 76 4.11 8.58 11.22
C LYS A 76 5.61 8.47 10.94
N GLU A 77 6.13 7.26 10.76
CA GLU A 77 7.52 7.08 10.31
C GLU A 77 7.62 7.21 8.79
N ILE A 78 6.51 7.03 8.06
CA ILE A 78 6.44 7.10 6.59
C ILE A 78 6.16 8.52 6.08
N PHE A 79 5.46 9.35 6.87
CA PHE A 79 5.06 10.73 6.53
C PHE A 79 5.61 11.75 7.54
#